data_AF-A0A948F4H9-F1
#
_entry.id   AF-A0A948F4H9-F1
#
_cell.length_a   1.000
_cell.length_b   1.000
_cell.length_c   1.000
_cell.angle_alpha   90.00
_cell.angle_beta   90.00
_cell.angle_gamma   90.00
#
_symmetry.space_group_name_H-M   'P 1'
#
loop_
_entity.id
_entity.type
_entity.pdbx_description
1 polymer ?
#
loop_
_entity_poly.entity_id
_entity_poly.type
_entity_poly.pdbx_seq_one_letter_code
_entity_poly.pdbx_strand_id
1 'polypeptide(L)'
;MKSDTARRRDACSRTTGLLPLVAIGGLFGYLLVGDVYTAPLRQLAASFSLGLVWAYIFLQWADLATEYLALKTDPVPLALEVGDRAAVKEQLAKLDGSSSLQSRIRHLLQSWSLGWHPRQVMGLAGFQSAQARGQLYTGVIFALILLLTALRLRGGFQLTWGGLLAVGVTVFARQHLLLRMDRYIECRLLARLPANIPQTAMTAADLAGALGGSIQTAFKNYVPQPDQMASAMRAAMEGAMQQVAGAIEKLQKSLGEGQGALAQNWAKTFSSATADLKGLQEALKSAAGDLKSGLAATANDLKAGLAAGAEQWKAVLQNHAQSLTSGTEQWKGMLQSHSQSLDKTVAAVPAQLAQAYGTGAGQLETALKQHAEQVQAASQGLQAQLDRIGQLGKDIEKVLHVQETVAGTLKAVAATEEFRQTLETLRKHVEASDALLREVAKPRTIRLVESEGEVEKS
;
A
#
# COMPACT_ATOMS: atom_id res chain seq x y z
N MET A 1 -23.29 27.21 16.22
CA MET A 1 -22.99 28.41 15.40
C MET A 1 -21.50 28.82 15.32
N LYS A 2 -20.56 28.23 16.08
CA LYS A 2 -19.11 28.47 15.87
C LYS A 2 -18.45 27.62 14.77
N SER A 3 -19.18 26.66 14.16
CA SER A 3 -18.65 25.73 13.15
C SER A 3 -18.65 26.27 11.70
N ASP A 4 -19.49 27.26 11.38
CA ASP A 4 -19.61 27.76 9.99
C ASP A 4 -18.57 28.85 9.64
N THR A 5 -18.06 29.58 10.63
CA THR A 5 -16.99 30.56 10.43
C THR A 5 -15.64 29.91 10.14
N ALA A 6 -15.40 28.68 10.59
CA ALA A 6 -14.18 27.93 10.25
C ALA A 6 -14.20 27.45 8.78
N ARG A 7 -15.35 26.94 8.31
CA ARG A 7 -15.52 26.50 6.90
C ARG A 7 -15.35 27.62 5.87
N ARG A 8 -15.70 28.87 6.21
CA ARG A 8 -15.52 30.01 5.30
C ARG A 8 -14.07 30.48 5.17
N ARG A 9 -13.20 30.24 6.16
CA ARG A 9 -11.76 30.60 6.04
C ARG A 9 -11.00 29.61 5.15
N ASP A 10 -11.35 28.34 5.16
CA ASP A 10 -10.72 27.32 4.31
C ASP A 10 -11.04 27.49 2.81
N ALA A 11 -12.15 28.15 2.48
CA ALA A 11 -12.50 28.48 1.10
C ALA A 11 -11.64 29.63 0.52
N CYS A 12 -11.03 30.46 1.36
CA CYS A 12 -10.26 31.63 0.92
C CYS A 12 -8.77 31.31 0.68
N SER A 13 -8.22 30.26 1.32
CA SER A 13 -6.79 29.91 1.27
C SER A 13 -6.38 29.00 0.12
N ARG A 14 -7.31 28.45 -0.66
CA ARG A 14 -7.02 27.61 -1.85
C ARG A 14 -7.30 28.28 -3.18
N THR A 15 -7.41 29.60 -3.19
CA THR A 15 -7.33 30.38 -4.42
C THR A 15 -5.92 30.98 -4.53
N THR A 16 -4.95 30.14 -4.86
CA THR A 16 -4.08 30.47 -6.01
C THR A 16 -4.96 30.58 -7.25
N GLY A 17 -5.87 31.55 -7.23
CA GLY A 17 -6.75 31.82 -8.34
C GLY A 17 -5.91 32.31 -9.50
N LEU A 18 -6.47 32.22 -10.70
CA LEU A 18 -5.88 32.84 -11.88
C LEU A 18 -5.62 34.34 -11.66
N LEU A 19 -6.39 34.99 -10.77
CA LEU A 19 -6.31 36.40 -10.42
C LEU A 19 -4.93 36.86 -9.88
N PRO A 20 -4.39 36.33 -8.76
CA PRO A 20 -3.06 36.73 -8.29
C PRO A 20 -1.96 36.45 -9.32
N LEU A 21 -2.06 35.36 -10.08
CA LEU A 21 -1.12 35.07 -11.17
C LEU A 21 -1.19 36.15 -12.26
N VAL A 22 -2.40 36.56 -12.67
CA VAL A 22 -2.62 37.62 -13.67
C VAL A 22 -2.17 38.98 -13.14
N ALA A 23 -2.44 39.30 -11.88
CA ALA A 23 -2.03 40.56 -11.27
C ALA A 23 -0.50 40.67 -11.18
N ILE A 24 0.17 39.65 -10.64
CA ILE A 24 1.64 39.60 -10.54
C ILE A 24 2.27 39.52 -11.94
N GLY A 25 1.70 38.72 -12.84
CA GLY A 25 2.17 38.59 -14.21
C GLY A 25 2.01 39.88 -15.02
N GLY A 26 0.91 40.60 -14.84
CA GLY A 26 0.70 41.93 -15.40
C GLY A 26 1.71 42.95 -14.86
N LEU A 27 2.02 42.90 -13.57
CA LEU A 27 3.03 43.75 -12.94
C LEU A 27 4.44 43.46 -13.48
N PHE A 28 4.83 42.19 -13.62
CA PHE A 28 6.09 41.83 -14.27
C PHE A 28 6.11 42.24 -15.75
N GLY A 29 5.00 42.05 -16.47
CA GLY A 29 4.89 42.49 -17.87
C GLY A 29 5.06 44.00 -18.01
N TYR A 30 4.44 44.78 -17.13
CA TYR A 30 4.59 46.23 -17.04
C TYR A 30 6.06 46.63 -16.82
N LEU A 31 6.73 46.01 -15.85
CA LEU A 31 8.16 46.27 -15.56
C LEU A 31 9.08 45.91 -16.73
N LEU A 32 8.71 44.93 -17.55
CA LEU A 32 9.50 44.49 -18.72
C LEU A 32 9.35 45.42 -19.94
N VAL A 33 8.22 46.12 -20.08
CA VAL A 33 7.99 47.05 -21.21
C VAL A 33 8.54 48.43 -20.94
N GLY A 34 8.48 48.89 -19.69
CA GLY A 34 8.70 50.30 -19.36
C GLY A 34 7.47 51.13 -19.72
N ASP A 35 7.50 51.81 -20.88
CA ASP A 35 6.41 52.72 -21.29
C ASP A 35 5.28 51.97 -22.01
N VAL A 36 4.22 51.67 -21.25
CA VAL A 36 3.05 50.93 -21.74
C VAL A 36 2.22 51.74 -22.74
N TYR A 37 2.27 53.08 -22.69
CA TYR A 37 1.42 53.92 -23.53
C TYR A 37 1.93 54.04 -24.96
N THR A 38 3.23 53.88 -25.17
CA THR A 38 3.86 54.01 -26.50
C THR A 38 4.19 52.66 -27.15
N ALA A 39 4.17 51.57 -26.39
CA ALA A 39 4.61 50.28 -26.87
C ALA A 39 3.61 49.67 -27.90
N PRO A 40 4.09 49.04 -28.97
CA PRO A 40 3.22 48.35 -29.91
C PRO A 40 2.52 47.17 -29.22
N LEU A 41 1.26 46.90 -29.61
CA LEU A 41 0.43 45.84 -29.02
C LEU A 41 1.13 44.47 -28.98
N ARG A 42 1.96 44.17 -29.99
CA ARG A 42 2.74 42.92 -30.04
C ARG A 42 3.76 42.82 -28.89
N GLN A 43 4.43 43.93 -28.56
CA GLN A 43 5.40 43.99 -27.47
C GLN A 43 4.70 43.94 -26.12
N LEU A 44 3.54 44.59 -25.98
CA LEU A 44 2.67 44.45 -24.81
C LEU A 44 2.24 43.00 -24.60
N ALA A 45 1.75 42.32 -25.63
CA ALA A 45 1.35 40.91 -25.53
C ALA A 45 2.54 39.98 -25.20
N ALA A 46 3.71 40.22 -25.80
CA ALA A 46 4.93 39.45 -25.53
C ALA A 46 5.40 39.61 -24.08
N SER A 47 5.43 40.85 -23.58
CA SER A 47 5.82 41.17 -22.21
C SER A 47 4.84 40.64 -21.18
N PHE A 48 3.54 40.70 -21.45
CA PHE A 48 2.51 40.12 -20.58
C PHE A 48 2.66 38.60 -20.47
N SER A 49 2.92 37.93 -21.61
CA SER A 49 3.18 36.49 -21.65
C SER A 49 4.43 36.12 -20.86
N LEU A 50 5.53 36.86 -21.02
CA LEU A 50 6.76 36.68 -20.24
C LEU A 50 6.54 36.97 -18.75
N GLY A 51 5.80 38.03 -18.43
CA GLY A 51 5.46 38.40 -17.07
C GLY A 51 4.67 37.30 -16.35
N LEU A 52 3.70 36.68 -17.03
CA LEU A 52 2.97 35.51 -16.50
C LEU A 52 3.90 34.32 -16.24
N VAL A 53 4.88 34.05 -17.11
CA VAL A 53 5.86 32.97 -16.91
C VAL A 53 6.73 33.25 -15.69
N TRP A 54 7.25 34.47 -15.55
CA TRP A 54 8.06 34.85 -14.40
C TRP A 54 7.26 34.87 -13.09
N ALA A 55 6.01 35.32 -13.13
CA ALA A 55 5.09 35.23 -12.00
C ALA A 55 4.84 33.77 -11.59
N TYR A 56 4.61 32.89 -12.57
CA TYR A 56 4.46 31.47 -12.32
C TYR A 56 5.70 30.89 -11.65
N ILE A 57 6.90 31.14 -12.21
CA ILE A 57 8.17 30.66 -11.64
C ILE A 57 8.35 31.20 -10.21
N PHE A 58 8.11 32.49 -9.98
CA PHE A 58 8.23 33.10 -8.66
C PHE A 58 7.30 32.44 -7.64
N LEU A 59 6.03 32.24 -7.99
CA LEU A 59 5.07 31.54 -7.13
C LEU A 59 5.47 30.08 -6.90
N GLN A 60 5.99 29.38 -7.91
CA GLN A 60 6.53 28.03 -7.74
C GLN A 60 7.66 28.00 -6.71
N TRP A 61 8.58 28.97 -6.74
CA TRP A 61 9.69 29.04 -5.79
C TRP A 61 9.24 29.42 -4.39
N ALA A 62 8.27 30.32 -4.25
CA ALA A 62 7.67 30.64 -2.96
C ALA A 62 7.01 29.40 -2.34
N ASP A 63 6.20 28.66 -3.11
CA ASP A 63 5.61 27.39 -2.68
C ASP A 63 6.71 26.39 -2.26
N LEU A 64 7.74 26.22 -3.10
CA LEU A 64 8.86 25.30 -2.84
C LEU A 64 9.59 25.65 -1.54
N ALA A 65 9.80 26.94 -1.27
CA ALA A 65 10.41 27.42 -0.03
C ALA A 65 9.52 27.13 1.19
N THR A 66 8.21 27.39 1.10
CA THR A 66 7.28 27.07 2.21
C THR A 66 7.21 25.57 2.49
N GLU A 67 7.21 24.74 1.44
CA GLU A 67 7.23 23.29 1.53
C GLU A 67 8.55 22.76 2.12
N TYR A 68 9.68 23.33 1.74
CA TYR A 68 10.99 22.99 2.29
C TYR A 68 11.10 23.38 3.78
N LEU A 69 10.61 24.57 4.15
CA LEU A 69 10.55 25.00 5.55
C LEU A 69 9.63 24.10 6.37
N ALA A 70 8.47 23.71 5.82
CA ALA A 70 7.56 22.78 6.46
C ALA A 70 8.23 21.41 6.70
N LEU A 71 8.99 20.90 5.72
CA LEU A 71 9.76 19.67 5.88
C LEU A 71 10.82 19.79 6.98
N LYS A 72 11.47 20.96 7.10
CA LYS A 72 12.47 21.23 8.14
C LYS A 72 11.87 21.30 9.54
N THR A 73 10.63 21.76 9.68
CA THR A 73 9.94 21.83 10.98
C THR A 73 9.47 20.47 11.53
N ASP A 74 9.73 19.36 10.82
CA ASP A 74 9.31 17.98 11.18
C ASP A 74 7.82 17.92 11.56
N PRO A 75 6.89 17.98 10.58
CA PRO A 75 5.46 18.12 10.85
C PRO A 75 4.87 16.91 11.59
N VAL A 76 5.57 15.78 11.68
CA VAL A 76 5.12 14.61 12.43
C VAL A 76 6.09 14.41 13.59
N PRO A 77 5.75 14.86 14.80
CA PRO A 77 6.65 14.74 15.94
C PRO A 77 7.01 13.28 16.18
N LEU A 78 8.28 13.02 16.48
CA LEU A 78 8.81 11.68 16.75
C LEU A 78 8.03 10.93 17.84
N ALA A 79 7.46 11.66 18.80
CA ALA A 79 6.67 11.15 19.90
C ALA A 79 5.25 10.69 19.52
N LEU A 80 4.78 10.95 18.28
CA LEU A 80 3.47 10.49 17.85
C LEU A 80 3.51 8.98 17.60
N GLU A 81 2.89 8.23 18.51
CA GLU A 81 2.60 6.82 18.32
C GLU A 81 1.47 6.66 17.29
N VAL A 82 1.85 6.38 16.04
CA VAL A 82 0.92 6.23 14.91
C VAL A 82 -0.02 5.02 15.11
N GLY A 83 0.36 4.07 15.96
CA GLY A 83 -0.47 2.93 16.35
C GLY A 83 -1.72 3.33 17.14
N ASP A 84 -1.66 4.38 17.96
CA ASP A 84 -2.82 4.88 18.69
C ASP A 84 -3.60 5.90 17.85
N ARG A 85 -4.74 5.46 17.33
CA ARG A 85 -5.66 6.29 16.53
C ARG A 85 -6.21 7.48 17.31
N ALA A 86 -6.36 7.36 18.64
CA ALA A 86 -6.84 8.45 19.48
C ALA A 86 -5.78 9.56 19.59
N ALA A 87 -4.53 9.20 19.86
CA ALA A 87 -3.39 10.13 19.87
C ALA A 87 -3.20 10.82 18.51
N VAL A 88 -3.35 10.08 17.40
CA VAL A 88 -3.31 10.66 16.04
C VAL A 88 -4.41 11.72 15.86
N LYS A 89 -5.64 11.47 16.32
CA LYS A 89 -6.75 12.41 16.20
C LYS A 89 -6.51 13.69 17.00
N GLU A 90 -5.92 13.59 18.19
CA GLU A 90 -5.55 14.77 18.99
C GLU A 90 -4.46 15.59 18.31
N GLN A 91 -3.42 14.95 17.77
CA GLN A 91 -2.37 15.64 17.02
C GLN A 91 -2.87 16.26 15.73
N LEU A 92 -3.85 15.64 15.07
CA LEU A 92 -4.45 16.18 13.85
C LEU A 92 -5.08 17.56 14.07
N ALA A 93 -5.60 17.83 15.28
CA ALA A 93 -6.13 19.13 15.67
C ALA A 93 -5.02 20.18 15.92
N LYS A 94 -3.80 19.76 16.23
CA LYS A 94 -2.64 20.64 16.44
C LYS A 94 -1.92 20.98 15.13
N LEU A 95 -2.09 20.14 14.10
CA LEU A 95 -1.59 20.40 12.76
C LEU A 95 -2.48 21.44 12.06
N ASP A 96 -2.25 22.73 12.29
CA ASP A 96 -2.98 23.84 11.63
C ASP A 96 -2.17 24.54 10.51
N GLY A 97 -1.17 23.84 9.96
CA GLY A 97 -0.31 24.40 8.94
C GLY A 97 -0.97 24.46 7.55
N SER A 98 -0.62 25.49 6.78
CA SER A 98 -1.12 25.76 5.42
C SER A 98 -0.31 25.09 4.31
N SER A 99 0.81 24.43 4.63
CA SER A 99 1.66 23.83 3.59
C SER A 99 0.98 22.64 2.90
N SER A 100 1.30 22.44 1.63
CA SER A 100 0.78 21.29 0.86
C SER A 100 1.15 19.95 1.51
N LEU A 101 2.36 19.84 2.06
CA LEU A 101 2.85 18.67 2.79
C LEU A 101 2.01 18.40 4.05
N GLN A 102 1.78 19.41 4.89
CA GLN A 102 0.95 19.27 6.08
C GLN A 102 -0.49 18.91 5.70
N SER A 103 -1.04 19.47 4.62
CA SER A 103 -2.36 19.08 4.12
C SER A 103 -2.41 17.62 3.69
N ARG A 104 -1.38 17.10 3.01
CA ARG A 104 -1.29 15.69 2.61
C ARG A 104 -1.18 14.78 3.83
N ILE A 105 -0.26 15.09 4.75
CA ILE A 105 -0.10 14.35 6.00
C ILE A 105 -1.40 14.36 6.80
N ARG A 106 -2.08 15.50 6.90
CA ARG A 106 -3.39 15.64 7.57
C ARG A 106 -4.42 14.73 6.91
N HIS A 107 -4.53 14.72 5.59
CA HIS A 107 -5.47 13.83 4.89
C HIS A 107 -5.16 12.35 5.11
N LEU A 108 -3.87 11.97 5.09
CA LEU A 108 -3.45 10.60 5.36
C LEU A 108 -3.76 10.18 6.80
N LEU A 109 -3.37 11.00 7.79
CA LEU A 109 -3.66 10.76 9.20
C LEU A 109 -5.17 10.79 9.49
N GLN A 110 -5.93 11.64 8.80
CA GLN A 110 -7.38 11.70 8.92
C GLN A 110 -7.99 10.39 8.41
N SER A 111 -7.60 9.94 7.22
CA SER A 111 -8.06 8.64 6.67
C SER A 111 -7.70 7.48 7.60
N TRP A 112 -6.50 7.48 8.16
CA TRP A 112 -6.06 6.51 9.16
C TRP A 112 -6.93 6.55 10.43
N SER A 113 -7.19 7.75 10.98
CA SER A 113 -8.00 7.93 12.18
C SER A 113 -9.47 7.52 12.00
N LEU A 114 -9.98 7.56 10.76
CA LEU A 114 -11.29 7.06 10.38
C LEU A 114 -11.35 5.53 10.26
N GLY A 115 -10.23 4.85 10.52
CA GLY A 115 -10.15 3.40 10.55
C GLY A 115 -9.82 2.74 9.22
N TRP A 116 -9.33 3.50 8.24
CA TRP A 116 -8.91 2.95 6.95
C TRP A 116 -7.77 1.95 7.13
N HIS A 117 -7.77 0.91 6.30
CA HIS A 117 -6.73 -0.12 6.35
C HIS A 117 -5.37 0.47 5.91
N PRO A 118 -4.21 0.06 6.49
CA PRO A 118 -2.90 0.62 6.14
C PRO A 118 -2.60 0.62 4.63
N ARG A 119 -2.96 -0.46 3.93
CA ARG A 119 -2.84 -0.55 2.47
C ARG A 119 -3.63 0.52 1.71
N GLN A 120 -4.82 0.89 2.19
CA GLN A 120 -5.62 1.95 1.57
C GLN A 120 -4.97 3.32 1.81
N VAL A 121 -4.41 3.55 3.00
CA VAL A 121 -3.66 4.78 3.31
C VAL A 121 -2.40 4.89 2.45
N MET A 122 -1.67 3.79 2.24
CA MET A 122 -0.53 3.73 1.32
C MET A 122 -0.95 4.01 -0.13
N GLY A 123 -2.06 3.42 -0.58
CA GLY A 123 -2.63 3.70 -1.90
C GLY A 123 -3.03 5.15 -2.07
N LEU A 124 -3.64 5.76 -1.05
CA LEU A 124 -3.99 7.18 -1.03
C LEU A 124 -2.75 8.08 -1.07
N ALA A 125 -1.68 7.72 -0.36
CA ALA A 125 -0.40 8.44 -0.42
C ALA A 125 0.20 8.39 -1.84
N GLY A 126 0.19 7.21 -2.47
CA GLY A 126 0.62 7.05 -3.87
C GLY A 126 -0.22 7.89 -4.84
N PHE A 127 -1.54 7.89 -4.68
CA PHE A 127 -2.45 8.71 -5.49
C PHE A 127 -2.20 10.22 -5.32
N GLN A 128 -2.02 10.69 -4.08
CA GLN A 128 -1.72 12.09 -3.81
C GLN A 128 -0.37 12.52 -4.39
N SER A 129 0.64 11.65 -4.36
CA SER A 129 1.93 11.91 -5.01
C SER A 129 1.79 11.97 -6.53
N ALA A 130 1.05 11.04 -7.14
CA ALA A 130 0.78 11.05 -8.58
C ALA A 130 0.02 12.31 -9.01
N GLN A 131 -1.02 12.71 -8.26
CA GLN A 131 -1.79 13.93 -8.52
C GLN A 131 -0.90 15.19 -8.45
N ALA A 132 -0.01 15.25 -7.47
CA ALA A 132 0.94 16.36 -7.33
C ALA A 132 1.91 16.47 -8.53
N ARG A 133 2.39 15.33 -9.03
CA ARG A 133 3.21 15.29 -10.25
C ARG A 133 2.40 15.75 -11.46
N GLY A 134 1.13 15.34 -11.57
CA GLY A 134 0.22 15.79 -12.62
C GLY A 134 0.06 17.31 -12.68
N GLN A 135 -0.15 17.96 -11.53
CA GLN A 135 -0.25 19.41 -11.45
C GLN A 135 1.03 20.12 -11.92
N LEU A 136 2.20 19.58 -11.57
CA LEU A 136 3.47 20.10 -12.05
C LEU A 136 3.55 20.09 -13.59
N TYR A 137 3.20 18.96 -14.23
CA TYR A 137 3.23 18.88 -15.70
C TYR A 137 2.31 19.89 -16.37
N THR A 138 1.08 20.06 -15.85
CA THR A 138 0.14 21.04 -16.41
C THR A 138 0.67 22.48 -16.36
N GLY A 139 1.29 22.88 -15.24
CA GLY A 139 1.89 24.20 -15.10
C GLY A 139 3.11 24.42 -16.00
N VAL A 140 3.93 23.39 -16.19
CA VAL A 140 5.08 23.44 -17.11
C VAL A 140 4.63 23.58 -18.55
N ILE A 141 3.64 22.80 -18.99
CA ILE A 141 3.08 22.91 -20.34
C ILE A 141 2.53 24.32 -20.57
N PHE A 142 1.80 24.86 -19.60
CA PHE A 142 1.30 26.23 -19.67
C PHE A 142 2.43 27.26 -19.81
N ALA A 143 3.50 27.16 -19.00
CA ALA A 143 4.64 28.05 -19.09
C ALA A 143 5.37 27.94 -20.45
N LEU A 144 5.52 26.72 -20.99
CA LEU A 144 6.12 26.50 -22.31
C LEU A 144 5.29 27.11 -23.44
N ILE A 145 3.96 27.00 -23.40
CA ILE A 145 3.07 27.63 -24.37
C ILE A 145 3.23 29.15 -24.35
N LEU A 146 3.31 29.75 -23.16
CA LEU A 146 3.52 31.20 -23.02
C LEU A 146 4.91 31.63 -23.51
N LEU A 147 5.96 30.86 -23.24
CA LEU A 147 7.31 31.13 -23.75
C LEU A 147 7.37 31.04 -25.28
N LEU A 148 6.73 30.03 -25.89
CA LEU A 148 6.62 29.90 -27.35
C LEU A 148 5.84 31.08 -27.95
N THR A 149 4.78 31.52 -27.28
CA THR A 149 3.99 32.70 -27.70
C THR A 149 4.83 33.97 -27.64
N ALA A 150 5.59 34.17 -26.56
CA ALA A 150 6.51 35.29 -26.42
C ALA A 150 7.61 35.28 -27.48
N LEU A 151 8.18 34.11 -27.80
CA LEU A 151 9.19 33.94 -28.85
C LEU A 151 8.63 34.32 -30.23
N ARG A 152 7.41 33.87 -30.55
CA ARG A 152 6.72 34.18 -31.82
C ARG A 152 6.44 35.67 -31.98
N LEU A 153 6.19 36.37 -30.87
CA LEU A 153 5.96 37.82 -30.84
C LEU A 153 7.25 38.66 -30.83
N ARG A 154 8.42 38.03 -31.01
CA ARG A 154 9.76 38.67 -30.91
C ARG A 154 9.99 39.33 -29.55
N GLY A 155 9.50 38.70 -28.48
CA GLY A 155 9.86 39.06 -27.11
C GLY A 155 11.38 38.99 -26.89
N GLY A 156 11.88 39.66 -25.85
CA GLY A 156 13.31 39.72 -25.55
C GLY A 156 13.95 38.33 -25.50
N PHE A 157 14.83 38.04 -26.45
CA PHE A 157 15.45 36.71 -26.63
C PHE A 157 16.09 36.21 -25.34
N GLN A 158 16.83 37.07 -24.64
CA GLN A 158 17.50 36.74 -23.38
C GLN A 158 16.52 36.35 -22.27
N LEU A 159 15.38 37.05 -22.15
CA LEU A 159 14.36 36.76 -21.13
C LEU A 159 13.62 35.46 -21.42
N THR A 160 13.35 35.15 -22.69
CA THR A 160 12.69 33.90 -23.08
C THR A 160 13.59 32.69 -22.78
N TRP A 161 14.88 32.75 -23.11
CA TRP A 161 15.83 31.69 -22.77
C TRP A 161 16.07 31.58 -21.26
N GLY A 162 16.19 32.72 -20.57
CA GLY A 162 16.27 32.75 -19.12
C GLY A 162 15.04 32.12 -18.46
N GLY A 163 13.85 32.40 -18.98
CA GLY A 163 12.60 31.79 -18.55
C GLY A 163 12.57 30.28 -18.79
N LEU A 164 13.03 29.81 -19.95
CA LEU A 164 13.10 28.38 -20.26
C LEU A 164 14.04 27.63 -19.30
N LEU A 165 15.23 28.16 -19.05
CA LEU A 165 16.19 27.60 -18.10
C LEU A 165 15.59 27.60 -16.69
N ALA A 166 14.99 28.71 -16.27
CA ALA A 166 14.36 28.83 -14.95
C ALA A 166 13.19 27.84 -14.77
N VAL A 167 12.36 27.60 -15.80
CA VAL A 167 11.35 26.53 -15.77
C VAL A 167 12.00 25.17 -15.57
N GLY A 168 13.07 24.85 -16.31
CA GLY A 168 13.81 23.59 -16.17
C GLY A 168 14.35 23.37 -14.75
N VAL A 169 14.98 24.39 -14.17
CA VAL A 169 15.49 24.34 -12.78
C VAL A 169 14.34 24.20 -11.78
N THR A 170 13.22 24.90 -12.01
CA THR A 170 12.03 24.82 -11.14
C THR A 170 11.43 23.42 -11.14
N VAL A 171 11.33 22.77 -12.32
CA VAL A 171 10.88 21.39 -12.45
C VAL A 171 11.80 20.44 -11.71
N PHE A 172 13.12 20.57 -11.91
CA PHE A 172 14.10 19.73 -11.23
C PHE A 172 14.03 19.88 -9.71
N ALA A 173 14.01 21.13 -9.22
CA ALA A 173 13.90 21.42 -7.79
C ALA A 173 12.62 20.84 -7.19
N ARG A 174 11.48 20.99 -7.87
CA ARG A 174 10.19 20.50 -7.39
C ARG A 174 10.09 18.97 -7.46
N GLN A 175 10.65 18.32 -8.47
CA GLN A 175 10.76 16.85 -8.52
C GLN A 175 11.61 16.32 -7.36
N HIS A 176 12.76 16.92 -7.11
CA HIS A 176 13.63 16.51 -6.01
C HIS A 176 12.97 16.72 -4.64
N LEU A 177 12.22 17.82 -4.46
CA LEU A 177 11.45 18.05 -3.23
C LEU A 177 10.32 17.02 -3.07
N LEU A 178 9.57 16.70 -4.14
CA LEU A 178 8.52 15.67 -4.10
C LEU A 178 9.08 14.29 -3.73
N LEU A 179 10.25 13.90 -4.27
CA LEU A 179 10.93 12.66 -3.86
C LEU A 179 11.32 12.65 -2.38
N ARG A 180 11.79 13.79 -1.85
CA ARG A 180 12.09 13.92 -0.41
C ARG A 180 10.83 13.85 0.45
N MET A 181 9.73 14.45 0.01
CA MET A 181 8.44 14.35 0.69
C MET A 181 7.90 12.93 0.68
N ASP A 182 7.92 12.25 -0.46
CA ASP A 182 7.48 10.85 -0.59
C ASP A 182 8.29 9.96 0.36
N ARG A 183 9.63 10.10 0.35
CA ARG A 183 10.52 9.36 1.26
C ARG A 183 10.28 9.70 2.73
N TYR A 184 10.00 10.97 3.04
CA TYR A 184 9.67 11.39 4.40
C TYR A 184 8.36 10.75 4.88
N ILE A 185 7.30 10.79 4.06
CA ILE A 185 6.01 10.16 4.37
C ILE A 185 6.19 8.65 4.54
N GLU A 186 6.94 8.01 3.66
CA GLU A 186 7.21 6.57 3.74
C GLU A 186 7.97 6.20 5.03
N CYS A 187 9.09 6.87 5.31
CA CYS A 187 9.95 6.53 6.43
C CYS A 187 9.37 6.94 7.79
N ARG A 188 8.65 8.07 7.88
CA ARG A 188 8.14 8.60 9.16
C ARG A 188 6.71 8.22 9.46
N LEU A 189 5.86 8.13 8.44
CA LEU A 189 4.42 7.90 8.63
C LEU A 189 4.05 6.46 8.28
N LEU A 190 4.39 5.99 7.08
CA LEU A 190 3.98 4.66 6.62
C LEU A 190 4.74 3.53 7.34
N ALA A 191 6.03 3.69 7.60
CA ALA A 191 6.83 2.70 8.33
C ALA A 191 6.40 2.52 9.80
N ARG A 192 5.67 3.49 10.36
CA ARG A 192 5.14 3.44 11.73
C ARG A 192 3.70 2.98 11.82
N LEU A 193 3.01 2.86 10.69
CA LEU A 193 1.72 2.19 10.68
C LEU A 193 1.94 0.75 11.13
N PRO A 194 1.10 0.19 12.02
CA PRO A 194 1.26 -1.17 12.49
C PRO A 194 1.32 -2.10 11.27
N ALA A 195 2.45 -2.77 11.10
CA ALA A 195 2.66 -3.69 10.01
C ALA A 195 1.65 -4.84 10.16
N ASN A 196 0.66 -4.87 9.28
CA ASN A 196 -0.21 -6.04 9.18
C ASN A 196 0.63 -7.19 8.63
N ILE A 197 0.52 -8.34 9.27
CA ILE A 197 1.10 -9.58 8.77
C ILE A 197 0.44 -9.83 7.41
N PRO A 198 1.23 -10.00 6.32
CA PRO A 198 0.66 -10.17 4.99
C PRO A 198 -0.37 -11.30 4.99
N GLN A 199 -1.56 -11.01 4.45
CA GLN A 199 -2.75 -11.88 4.36
C GLN A 199 -3.64 -12.03 5.60
N THR A 200 -3.37 -11.31 6.69
CA THR A 200 -4.32 -11.24 7.82
C THR A 200 -4.80 -9.81 8.03
N ALA A 201 -6.09 -9.64 8.30
CA ALA A 201 -6.67 -8.34 8.69
C ALA A 201 -6.27 -7.92 10.11
N MET A 202 -5.57 -8.79 10.86
CA MET A 202 -5.05 -8.52 12.19
C MET A 202 -3.71 -7.80 12.12
N THR A 203 -3.56 -6.73 12.91
CA THR A 203 -2.24 -6.12 13.15
C THR A 203 -1.38 -7.06 14.01
N ALA A 204 -0.06 -6.93 13.97
CA ALA A 204 0.81 -7.69 14.87
C ALA A 204 0.49 -7.41 16.37
N ALA A 205 -0.02 -6.22 16.69
CA ALA A 205 -0.48 -5.87 18.03
C ALA A 205 -1.83 -6.52 18.38
N ASP A 206 -2.76 -6.64 17.44
CA ASP A 206 -4.01 -7.40 17.65
C ASP A 206 -3.74 -8.89 17.75
N LEU A 207 -2.79 -9.41 16.96
CA LEU A 207 -2.33 -10.78 17.06
C LEU A 207 -1.61 -11.01 18.38
N ALA A 208 -0.70 -10.13 18.80
CA ALA A 208 0.00 -10.22 20.08
C ALA A 208 -0.92 -9.94 21.28
N GLY A 209 -2.00 -9.18 21.11
CA GLY A 209 -3.05 -8.97 22.11
C GLY A 209 -4.02 -10.14 22.18
N ALA A 210 -4.33 -10.79 21.06
CA ALA A 210 -5.14 -12.01 21.02
C ALA A 210 -4.33 -13.23 21.50
N LEU A 211 -3.07 -13.37 21.08
CA LEU A 211 -2.13 -14.36 21.59
C LEU A 211 -1.75 -14.06 23.02
N GLY A 212 -1.39 -12.83 23.36
CA GLY A 212 -1.06 -12.42 24.72
C GLY A 212 -2.25 -12.53 25.65
N GLY A 213 -3.45 -12.18 25.22
CA GLY A 213 -4.70 -12.36 25.97
C GLY A 213 -5.06 -13.83 26.15
N SER A 214 -4.91 -14.68 25.13
CA SER A 214 -5.14 -16.13 25.26
C SER A 214 -4.05 -16.83 26.08
N ILE A 215 -2.78 -16.45 25.92
CA ILE A 215 -1.64 -16.93 26.70
C ILE A 215 -1.72 -16.45 28.15
N GLN A 216 -2.11 -15.20 28.40
CA GLN A 216 -2.27 -14.64 29.73
C GLN A 216 -3.54 -15.13 30.41
N THR A 217 -4.62 -15.42 29.67
CA THR A 217 -5.79 -16.13 30.21
C THR A 217 -5.42 -17.58 30.54
N ALA A 218 -4.61 -18.24 29.71
CA ALA A 218 -4.04 -19.54 30.03
C ALA A 218 -3.10 -19.47 31.24
N PHE A 219 -2.19 -18.49 31.32
CA PHE A 219 -1.26 -18.31 32.45
C PHE A 219 -1.98 -17.93 33.75
N LYS A 220 -2.98 -17.03 33.69
CA LYS A 220 -3.78 -16.60 34.83
C LYS A 220 -4.72 -17.71 35.34
N ASN A 221 -5.14 -18.61 34.45
CA ASN A 221 -5.91 -19.80 34.83
C ASN A 221 -5.04 -20.99 35.28
N TYR A 222 -3.76 -21.02 34.91
CA TYR A 222 -2.90 -22.19 35.15
C TYR A 222 -1.61 -21.94 35.97
N VAL A 223 -1.36 -20.72 36.46
CA VAL A 223 -0.18 -20.42 37.29
C VAL A 223 -0.50 -19.55 38.51
N PRO A 224 -0.67 -20.16 39.70
CA PRO A 224 -0.27 -19.58 40.96
C PRO A 224 0.94 -20.32 41.57
N GLN A 225 1.64 -19.60 42.44
CA GLN A 225 2.85 -20.05 43.15
C GLN A 225 2.64 -21.43 43.82
N PRO A 226 3.66 -22.31 43.75
CA PRO A 226 3.53 -23.75 44.03
C PRO A 226 2.95 -24.08 45.42
N ASP A 227 3.22 -23.26 46.43
CA ASP A 227 2.80 -23.55 47.80
C ASP A 227 1.41 -23.02 48.16
N GLN A 228 0.91 -21.99 47.47
CA GLN A 228 -0.46 -21.48 47.65
C GLN A 228 -1.48 -22.22 46.77
N MET A 229 -1.04 -22.81 45.66
CA MET A 229 -1.88 -23.61 44.76
C MET A 229 -2.37 -24.90 45.44
N ALA A 230 -1.53 -25.55 46.25
CA ALA A 230 -1.89 -26.80 46.93
C ALA A 230 -2.94 -26.64 48.05
N SER A 231 -2.94 -25.49 48.74
CA SER A 231 -3.91 -25.20 49.82
C SER A 231 -5.22 -24.64 49.27
N ALA A 232 -5.17 -23.78 48.25
CA ALA A 232 -6.35 -23.26 47.56
C ALA A 232 -7.06 -24.34 46.72
N MET A 233 -6.31 -25.25 46.07
CA MET A 233 -6.92 -26.41 45.39
C MET A 233 -7.60 -27.36 46.38
N ARG A 234 -7.02 -27.62 47.55
CA ARG A 234 -7.70 -28.42 48.58
C ARG A 234 -9.02 -27.77 49.02
N ALA A 235 -9.01 -26.48 49.37
CA ALA A 235 -10.21 -25.78 49.81
C ALA A 235 -11.30 -25.66 48.73
N ALA A 236 -10.91 -25.40 47.47
CA ALA A 236 -11.84 -25.34 46.34
C ALA A 236 -12.38 -26.71 45.92
N MET A 237 -11.56 -27.75 45.99
CA MET A 237 -11.94 -29.13 45.66
C MET A 237 -12.86 -29.72 46.74
N GLU A 238 -12.68 -29.34 48.01
CA GLU A 238 -13.54 -29.74 49.13
C GLU A 238 -14.90 -29.02 49.09
N GLY A 239 -14.94 -27.73 48.72
CA GLY A 239 -16.18 -27.01 48.45
C GLY A 239 -16.93 -27.51 47.20
N ALA A 240 -16.20 -27.84 46.13
CA ALA A 240 -16.78 -28.44 44.92
C ALA A 240 -17.28 -29.87 45.17
N MET A 241 -16.58 -30.68 45.97
CA MET A 241 -17.04 -32.02 46.36
C MET A 241 -18.30 -31.97 47.23
N GLN A 242 -18.45 -30.98 48.11
CA GLN A 242 -19.69 -30.80 48.88
C GLN A 242 -20.87 -30.34 48.01
N GLN A 243 -20.66 -29.45 47.04
CA GLN A 243 -21.71 -29.07 46.07
C GLN A 243 -22.08 -30.22 45.13
N VAL A 244 -21.10 -31.01 44.68
CA VAL A 244 -21.30 -32.17 43.81
C VAL A 244 -21.99 -33.31 44.59
N ALA A 245 -21.65 -33.54 45.86
CA ALA A 245 -22.35 -34.50 46.71
C ALA A 245 -23.83 -34.12 46.89
N GLY A 246 -24.13 -32.85 47.16
CA GLY A 246 -25.51 -32.36 47.27
C GLY A 246 -26.28 -32.37 45.94
N ALA A 247 -25.59 -32.21 44.81
CA ALA A 247 -26.19 -32.30 43.48
C ALA A 247 -26.44 -33.75 43.06
N ILE A 248 -25.53 -34.68 43.40
CA ILE A 248 -25.68 -36.12 43.14
C ILE A 248 -26.81 -36.71 44.00
N GLU A 249 -26.97 -36.28 45.25
CA GLU A 249 -28.08 -36.70 46.11
C GLU A 249 -29.44 -36.24 45.55
N LYS A 250 -29.52 -35.02 45.01
CA LYS A 250 -30.71 -34.51 44.29
C LYS A 250 -30.95 -35.24 42.97
N LEU A 251 -29.89 -35.57 42.22
CA LEU A 251 -29.97 -36.30 40.96
C LEU A 251 -30.47 -37.73 41.21
N GLN A 252 -29.95 -38.41 42.23
CA GLN A 252 -30.33 -39.77 42.60
C GLN A 252 -31.80 -39.85 43.08
N LYS A 253 -32.29 -38.80 43.73
CA LYS A 253 -33.71 -38.65 44.10
C LYS A 253 -34.61 -38.41 42.88
N SER A 254 -34.14 -37.64 41.89
CA SER A 254 -34.88 -37.40 40.63
C SER A 254 -34.85 -38.58 39.64
N LEU A 255 -33.82 -39.43 39.73
CA LEU A 255 -33.64 -40.64 38.91
C LEU A 255 -34.58 -41.79 39.31
N GLY A 256 -35.15 -41.75 40.52
CA GLY A 256 -36.16 -42.72 40.97
C GLY A 256 -37.53 -42.55 40.32
N GLU A 257 -37.84 -41.37 39.77
CA GLU A 257 -39.22 -41.02 39.37
C GLU A 257 -39.43 -40.86 37.86
N GLY A 258 -38.40 -40.99 37.00
CA GLY A 258 -38.50 -40.54 35.60
C GLY A 258 -37.73 -41.33 34.53
N GLN A 259 -37.59 -42.65 34.64
CA GLN A 259 -36.71 -43.44 33.77
C GLN A 259 -37.14 -43.58 32.28
N GLY A 260 -38.39 -43.30 31.91
CA GLY A 260 -38.87 -43.46 30.52
C GLY A 260 -38.59 -42.26 29.59
N ALA A 261 -38.73 -41.03 30.09
CA ALA A 261 -38.69 -39.82 29.26
C ALA A 261 -37.26 -39.32 28.99
N LEU A 262 -36.31 -39.62 29.89
CA LEU A 262 -34.93 -39.17 29.79
C LEU A 262 -34.13 -39.91 28.71
N ALA A 263 -34.36 -41.22 28.55
CA ALA A 263 -33.74 -42.02 27.50
C ALA A 263 -34.19 -41.59 26.10
N GLN A 264 -35.47 -41.23 25.94
CA GLN A 264 -35.99 -40.72 24.66
C GLN A 264 -35.45 -39.32 24.32
N ASN A 265 -35.30 -38.43 25.31
CA ASN A 265 -34.73 -37.10 25.08
C ASN A 265 -33.22 -37.17 24.76
N TRP A 266 -32.48 -38.09 25.40
CA TRP A 266 -31.08 -38.33 25.05
C TRP A 266 -30.91 -38.88 23.63
N ALA A 267 -31.71 -39.86 23.23
CA ALA A 267 -31.67 -40.42 21.87
C ALA A 267 -32.03 -39.38 20.79
N LYS A 268 -33.00 -38.50 21.07
CA LYS A 268 -33.36 -37.37 20.18
C LYS A 268 -32.23 -36.34 20.07
N THR A 269 -31.59 -36.00 21.18
CA THR A 269 -30.52 -34.98 21.19
C THR A 269 -29.24 -35.49 20.53
N PHE A 270 -28.95 -36.79 20.66
CA PHE A 270 -27.78 -37.41 20.04
C PHE A 270 -27.96 -37.59 18.51
N SER A 271 -29.17 -37.93 18.07
CA SER A 271 -29.48 -38.02 16.63
C SER A 271 -29.50 -36.66 15.94
N SER A 272 -29.97 -35.59 16.59
CA SER A 272 -29.87 -34.23 16.05
C SER A 272 -28.42 -33.73 15.97
N ALA A 273 -27.60 -33.95 17.01
CA ALA A 273 -26.18 -33.57 16.98
C ALA A 273 -25.37 -34.30 15.89
N THR A 274 -25.73 -35.55 15.58
CA THR A 274 -25.10 -36.32 14.50
C THR A 274 -25.52 -35.80 13.12
N ALA A 275 -26.77 -35.36 12.96
CA ALA A 275 -27.26 -34.74 11.73
C ALA A 275 -26.59 -33.37 11.50
N ASP A 276 -26.40 -32.58 12.54
CA ASP A 276 -25.72 -31.27 12.48
C ASP A 276 -24.25 -31.40 12.09
N LEU A 277 -23.54 -32.41 12.62
CA LEU A 277 -22.16 -32.70 12.23
C LEU A 277 -22.04 -33.12 10.75
N LYS A 278 -23.01 -33.87 10.23
CA LYS A 278 -23.06 -34.24 8.82
C LYS A 278 -23.34 -33.02 7.92
N GLY A 279 -24.24 -32.14 8.35
CA GLY A 279 -24.51 -30.86 7.68
C GLY A 279 -23.28 -29.95 7.63
N LEU A 280 -22.51 -29.88 8.73
CA LEU A 280 -21.28 -29.10 8.80
C LEU A 280 -20.18 -29.69 7.91
N GLN A 281 -20.09 -31.02 7.81
CA GLN A 281 -19.18 -31.71 6.89
C GLN A 281 -19.53 -31.43 5.40
N GLU A 282 -20.82 -31.41 5.05
CA GLU A 282 -21.28 -31.09 3.69
C GLU A 282 -21.07 -29.61 3.35
N ALA A 283 -21.33 -28.70 4.30
CA ALA A 283 -21.04 -27.28 4.17
C ALA A 283 -19.54 -27.01 3.97
N LEU A 284 -18.67 -27.72 4.70
CA LEU A 284 -17.21 -27.60 4.53
C LEU A 284 -16.74 -28.12 3.16
N LYS A 285 -17.35 -29.21 2.65
CA LYS A 285 -17.08 -29.71 1.29
C LYS A 285 -17.53 -28.72 0.21
N SER A 286 -18.70 -28.10 0.39
CA SER A 286 -19.19 -27.05 -0.52
C SER A 286 -18.27 -25.84 -0.51
N ALA A 287 -17.92 -25.31 0.67
CA ALA A 287 -17.02 -24.17 0.80
C ALA A 287 -15.63 -24.43 0.21
N ALA A 288 -15.09 -25.65 0.35
CA ALA A 288 -13.83 -26.03 -0.30
C ALA A 288 -13.95 -26.12 -1.84
N GLY A 289 -15.11 -26.55 -2.35
CA GLY A 289 -15.42 -26.56 -3.79
C GLY A 289 -15.53 -25.15 -4.36
N ASP A 290 -16.23 -24.25 -3.66
CA ASP A 290 -16.40 -22.84 -4.02
C ASP A 290 -15.08 -22.07 -3.96
N LEU A 291 -14.22 -22.39 -2.99
CA LEU A 291 -12.88 -21.79 -2.90
C LEU A 291 -11.98 -22.27 -4.04
N LYS A 292 -12.08 -23.55 -4.43
CA LYS A 292 -11.33 -24.11 -5.58
C LYS A 292 -11.79 -23.49 -6.90
N SER A 293 -13.10 -23.36 -7.12
CA SER A 293 -13.66 -22.76 -8.34
C SER A 293 -13.36 -21.25 -8.40
N GLY A 294 -13.45 -20.54 -7.28
CA GLY A 294 -13.08 -19.13 -7.17
C GLY A 294 -11.60 -18.85 -7.45
N LEU A 295 -10.69 -19.67 -6.92
CA LEU A 295 -9.25 -19.53 -7.22
C LEU A 295 -8.95 -19.79 -8.70
N ALA A 296 -9.57 -20.82 -9.29
CA ALA A 296 -9.38 -21.15 -10.70
C ALA A 296 -9.92 -20.06 -11.63
N ALA A 297 -11.09 -19.47 -11.32
CA ALA A 297 -11.65 -18.34 -12.06
C ALA A 297 -10.74 -17.11 -11.97
N THR A 298 -10.28 -16.75 -10.76
CA THR A 298 -9.39 -15.60 -10.54
C THR A 298 -8.04 -15.77 -11.26
N ALA A 299 -7.48 -16.98 -11.28
CA ALA A 299 -6.25 -17.28 -12.01
C ALA A 299 -6.44 -17.16 -13.53
N ASN A 300 -7.60 -17.59 -14.06
CA ASN A 300 -7.93 -17.44 -15.48
C ASN A 300 -8.17 -15.97 -15.87
N ASP A 301 -8.84 -15.18 -15.03
CA ASP A 301 -9.04 -13.75 -15.26
C ASP A 301 -7.72 -12.98 -15.23
N LEU A 302 -6.82 -13.33 -14.31
CA LEU A 302 -5.49 -12.73 -14.23
C LEU A 302 -4.63 -13.09 -15.45
N LYS A 303 -4.71 -14.34 -15.93
CA LYS A 303 -4.08 -14.79 -17.19
C LYS A 303 -4.62 -14.04 -18.40
N ALA A 304 -5.93 -13.87 -18.50
CA ALA A 304 -6.58 -13.13 -19.58
C ALA A 304 -6.21 -11.64 -19.54
N GLY A 305 -6.17 -11.03 -18.36
CA GLY A 305 -5.78 -9.63 -18.17
C GLY A 305 -4.31 -9.35 -18.53
N LEU A 306 -3.39 -10.25 -18.14
CA LEU A 306 -1.98 -10.16 -18.52
C LEU A 306 -1.77 -10.31 -20.03
N ALA A 307 -2.47 -11.26 -20.67
CA ALA A 307 -2.40 -11.44 -22.12
C ALA A 307 -2.96 -10.22 -22.88
N ALA A 308 -4.10 -9.69 -22.44
CA ALA A 308 -4.69 -8.48 -23.03
C ALA A 308 -3.80 -7.24 -22.85
N GLY A 309 -3.21 -7.06 -21.65
CA GLY A 309 -2.30 -5.97 -21.37
C GLY A 309 -1.02 -6.03 -22.20
N ALA A 310 -0.47 -7.23 -22.43
CA ALA A 310 0.71 -7.43 -23.27
C ALA A 310 0.43 -7.07 -24.74
N GLU A 311 -0.70 -7.50 -25.31
CA GLU A 311 -1.07 -7.14 -26.69
C GLU A 311 -1.40 -5.65 -26.84
N GLN A 312 -2.02 -5.02 -25.83
CA GLN A 312 -2.28 -3.58 -25.85
C GLN A 312 -0.97 -2.77 -25.81
N TRP A 313 0.01 -3.19 -25.01
CA TRP A 313 1.34 -2.57 -24.98
C TRP A 313 2.11 -2.74 -26.29
N LYS A 314 2.06 -3.93 -26.87
CA LYS A 314 2.64 -4.22 -28.18
C LYS A 314 2.03 -3.34 -29.28
N ALA A 315 0.72 -3.14 -29.28
CA ALA A 315 0.05 -2.24 -30.21
C ALA A 315 0.48 -0.77 -30.04
N VAL A 316 0.61 -0.29 -28.79
CA VAL A 316 1.10 1.06 -28.50
C VAL A 316 2.54 1.24 -28.99
N LEU A 317 3.42 0.27 -28.75
CA LEU A 317 4.81 0.32 -29.21
C LEU A 317 4.92 0.28 -30.74
N GLN A 318 4.12 -0.55 -31.41
CA GLN A 318 4.06 -0.61 -32.87
C GLN A 318 3.56 0.72 -33.47
N ASN A 319 2.51 1.30 -32.90
CA ASN A 319 2.01 2.61 -33.33
C ASN A 319 3.05 3.71 -33.12
N HIS A 320 3.77 3.69 -32.01
CA HIS A 320 4.82 4.68 -31.73
C HIS A 320 6.01 4.52 -32.68
N ALA A 321 6.45 3.29 -32.95
CA ALA A 321 7.51 3.00 -33.94
C ALA A 321 7.10 3.42 -35.36
N GLN A 322 5.85 3.16 -35.76
CA GLN A 322 5.32 3.64 -37.05
C GLN A 322 5.26 5.17 -37.11
N SER A 323 4.85 5.84 -36.03
CA SER A 323 4.81 7.31 -35.97
C SER A 323 6.20 7.94 -36.09
N LEU A 324 7.23 7.32 -35.49
CA LEU A 324 8.62 7.77 -35.61
C LEU A 324 9.16 7.54 -37.02
N THR A 325 8.84 6.39 -37.63
CA THR A 325 9.25 6.08 -39.02
C THR A 325 8.61 7.06 -40.01
N SER A 326 7.30 7.29 -39.88
CA SER A 326 6.57 8.24 -40.73
C SER A 326 6.96 9.69 -40.47
N GLY A 327 7.25 10.06 -39.22
CA GLY A 327 7.83 11.36 -38.87
C GLY A 327 9.23 11.55 -39.49
N THR A 328 10.07 10.51 -39.49
CA THR A 328 11.40 10.53 -40.11
C THR A 328 11.31 10.72 -41.62
N GLU A 329 10.41 10.03 -42.31
CA GLU A 329 10.18 10.22 -43.75
C GLU A 329 9.57 11.59 -44.07
N GLN A 330 8.68 12.13 -43.23
CA GLN A 330 8.19 13.52 -43.35
C GLN A 330 9.30 14.54 -43.21
N TRP A 331 10.18 14.38 -42.20
CA TRP A 331 11.31 15.27 -42.00
C TRP A 331 12.32 15.17 -43.14
N LYS A 332 12.60 13.96 -43.62
CA LYS A 332 13.45 13.73 -44.80
C LYS A 332 12.87 14.36 -46.06
N GLY A 333 11.56 14.26 -46.29
CA GLY A 333 10.87 14.93 -47.38
C GLY A 333 10.92 16.46 -47.25
N MET A 334 10.75 16.99 -46.04
CA MET A 334 10.86 18.42 -45.76
C MET A 334 12.30 18.93 -45.95
N LEU A 335 13.31 18.17 -45.50
CA LEU A 335 14.73 18.46 -45.72
C LEU A 335 15.12 18.38 -47.19
N GLN A 336 14.64 17.38 -47.94
CA GLN A 336 14.87 17.29 -49.38
C GLN A 336 14.20 18.45 -50.14
N SER A 337 12.96 18.80 -49.79
CA SER A 337 12.27 19.94 -50.37
C SER A 337 12.97 21.25 -50.05
N HIS A 338 13.44 21.41 -48.80
CA HIS A 338 14.21 22.58 -48.39
C HIS A 338 15.58 22.63 -49.07
N SER A 339 16.29 21.51 -49.21
CA SER A 339 17.54 21.38 -49.96
C SER A 339 17.37 21.74 -51.43
N GLN A 340 16.31 21.27 -52.09
CA GLN A 340 16.02 21.62 -53.49
C GLN A 340 15.63 23.10 -53.64
N SER A 341 14.92 23.66 -52.65
CA SER A 341 14.64 25.10 -52.63
C SER A 341 15.92 25.92 -52.41
N LEU A 342 16.83 25.41 -51.59
CA LEU A 342 18.13 26.00 -51.31
C LEU A 342 19.08 25.88 -52.49
N ASP A 343 19.16 24.78 -53.22
CA ASP A 343 19.96 24.71 -54.47
C ASP A 343 19.55 25.80 -55.47
N LYS A 344 18.25 26.13 -55.52
CA LYS A 344 17.74 27.24 -56.33
C LYS A 344 18.08 28.62 -55.77
N THR A 345 18.30 28.76 -54.46
CA THR A 345 18.65 30.04 -53.81
C THR A 345 20.16 30.23 -53.59
N VAL A 346 20.93 29.14 -53.46
CA VAL A 346 22.36 29.08 -53.13
C VAL A 346 23.24 29.15 -54.37
N ALA A 347 22.69 28.90 -55.58
CA ALA A 347 23.33 29.30 -56.83
C ALA A 347 23.69 30.81 -56.89
N ALA A 348 23.21 31.62 -55.93
CA ALA A 348 23.50 33.05 -55.79
C ALA A 348 24.20 33.47 -54.46
N VAL A 349 24.69 32.54 -53.61
CA VAL A 349 25.27 32.86 -52.28
C VAL A 349 26.65 32.18 -52.09
N PRO A 350 27.65 32.83 -51.44
CA PRO A 350 29.03 32.32 -51.36
C PRO A 350 29.19 30.98 -50.63
N ALA A 351 30.17 30.19 -51.09
CA ALA A 351 30.41 28.77 -50.76
C ALA A 351 30.52 28.40 -49.27
N GLN A 352 30.86 29.35 -48.39
CA GLN A 352 31.02 29.08 -46.94
C GLN A 352 29.69 28.81 -46.23
N LEU A 353 28.57 29.38 -46.70
CA LEU A 353 27.25 29.15 -46.10
C LEU A 353 26.71 27.76 -46.47
N ALA A 354 26.93 27.32 -47.71
CA ALA A 354 26.57 25.97 -48.16
C ALA A 354 27.29 24.89 -47.36
N GLN A 355 28.56 25.10 -47.01
CA GLN A 355 29.36 24.17 -46.22
C GLN A 355 28.87 24.07 -44.76
N ALA A 356 28.52 25.19 -44.11
CA ALA A 356 27.99 25.20 -42.76
C ALA A 356 26.63 24.46 -42.65
N TYR A 357 25.76 24.63 -43.65
CA TYR A 357 24.46 23.95 -43.70
C TYR A 357 24.57 22.46 -44.02
N GLY A 358 25.44 22.06 -44.96
CA GLY A 358 25.68 20.64 -45.24
C GLY A 358 26.20 19.88 -44.02
N THR A 359 27.05 20.53 -43.23
CA THR A 359 27.58 19.96 -41.97
C THR A 359 26.48 19.82 -40.91
N GLY A 360 25.60 20.82 -40.77
CA GLY A 360 24.47 20.77 -39.84
C GLY A 360 23.41 19.71 -40.20
N ALA A 361 23.11 19.53 -41.48
CA ALA A 361 22.19 18.50 -41.95
C ALA A 361 22.72 17.09 -41.67
N GLY A 362 24.03 16.85 -41.89
CA GLY A 362 24.67 15.56 -41.58
C GLY A 362 24.70 15.25 -40.07
N GLN A 363 24.91 16.26 -39.23
CA GLN A 363 24.86 16.10 -37.77
C GLN A 363 23.45 15.78 -37.28
N LEU A 364 22.41 16.41 -37.85
CA LEU A 364 21.02 16.12 -37.52
C LEU A 364 20.61 14.70 -37.96
N GLU A 365 20.99 14.28 -39.17
CA GLU A 365 20.73 12.91 -39.65
C GLU A 365 21.39 11.87 -38.74
N THR A 366 22.64 12.13 -38.33
CA THR A 366 23.38 11.24 -37.43
C THR A 366 22.72 11.16 -36.06
N ALA A 367 22.29 12.29 -35.49
CA ALA A 367 21.60 12.33 -34.20
C ALA A 367 20.24 11.61 -34.26
N LEU A 368 19.48 11.76 -35.35
CA LEU A 368 18.21 11.05 -35.55
C LEU A 368 18.41 9.54 -35.70
N LYS A 369 19.45 9.10 -36.44
CA LYS A 369 19.82 7.68 -36.53
C LYS A 369 20.17 7.10 -35.17
N GLN A 370 21.02 7.78 -34.41
CA GLN A 370 21.41 7.35 -33.07
C GLN A 370 20.20 7.27 -32.12
N HIS A 371 19.28 8.22 -32.20
CA HIS A 371 18.06 8.18 -31.39
C HIS A 371 17.12 7.04 -31.81
N ALA A 372 16.99 6.77 -33.11
CA ALA A 372 16.21 5.63 -33.61
C ALA A 372 16.79 4.29 -33.14
N GLU A 373 18.11 4.13 -33.19
CA GLU A 373 18.83 2.96 -32.68
C GLU A 373 18.65 2.77 -31.17
N GLN A 374 18.73 3.86 -30.38
CA GLN A 374 18.49 3.82 -28.94
C GLN A 374 17.05 3.42 -28.59
N VAL A 375 16.06 3.93 -29.32
CA VAL A 375 14.65 3.55 -29.14
C VAL A 375 14.43 2.07 -29.51
N GLN A 376 15.06 1.59 -30.58
CA GLN A 376 15.01 0.18 -30.96
C GLN A 376 15.64 -0.73 -29.90
N ALA A 377 16.80 -0.35 -29.36
CA ALA A 377 17.47 -1.08 -28.27
C ALA A 377 16.62 -1.09 -26.99
N ALA A 378 15.98 0.03 -26.64
CA ALA A 378 15.07 0.10 -25.51
C ALA A 378 13.83 -0.80 -25.69
N SER A 379 13.27 -0.84 -26.91
CA SER A 379 12.15 -1.72 -27.25
C SER A 379 12.53 -3.21 -27.11
N GLN A 380 13.71 -3.60 -27.59
CA GLN A 380 14.24 -4.96 -27.42
C GLN A 380 14.49 -5.31 -25.94
N GLY A 381 15.03 -4.38 -25.15
CA GLY A 381 15.21 -4.55 -23.71
C GLY A 381 13.89 -4.75 -22.97
N LEU A 382 12.84 -4.03 -23.36
CA LEU A 382 11.50 -4.17 -22.80
C LEU A 382 10.85 -5.50 -23.20
N GLN A 383 11.03 -5.95 -24.44
CA GLN A 383 10.59 -7.27 -24.87
C GLN A 383 11.25 -8.39 -24.05
N ALA A 384 12.57 -8.29 -23.80
CA ALA A 384 13.26 -9.24 -22.94
C ALA A 384 12.76 -9.24 -21.48
N GLN A 385 12.32 -8.08 -20.96
CA GLN A 385 11.68 -8.01 -19.64
C GLN A 385 10.29 -8.65 -19.63
N LEU A 386 9.49 -8.45 -20.68
CA LEU A 386 8.19 -9.11 -20.83
C LEU A 386 8.35 -10.64 -20.93
N ASP A 387 9.36 -11.13 -21.65
CA ASP A 387 9.66 -12.57 -21.72
C ASP A 387 10.04 -13.12 -20.34
N ARG A 388 10.84 -12.38 -19.55
CA ARG A 388 11.14 -12.74 -18.16
C ARG A 388 9.90 -12.78 -17.27
N ILE A 389 8.97 -11.83 -17.44
CA ILE A 389 7.69 -11.83 -16.72
C ILE A 389 6.85 -13.06 -17.12
N GLY A 390 6.81 -13.39 -18.41
CA GLY A 390 6.16 -14.62 -18.89
C GLY A 390 6.78 -15.88 -18.30
N GLN A 391 8.10 -15.92 -18.17
CA GLN A 391 8.82 -17.03 -17.53
C GLN A 391 8.53 -17.11 -16.02
N LEU A 392 8.52 -15.98 -15.31
CA LEU A 392 8.12 -15.92 -13.90
C LEU A 392 6.67 -16.41 -13.71
N GLY A 393 5.77 -16.10 -14.64
CA GLY A 393 4.41 -16.63 -14.63
C GLY A 393 4.37 -18.15 -14.68
N LYS A 394 5.20 -18.78 -15.54
CA LYS A 394 5.33 -20.25 -15.62
C LYS A 394 5.95 -20.84 -14.35
N ASP A 395 6.90 -20.15 -13.73
CA ASP A 395 7.54 -20.64 -12.50
C ASP A 395 6.60 -20.53 -11.29
N ILE A 396 5.75 -19.50 -11.23
CA ILE A 396 4.65 -19.40 -10.26
C ILE A 396 3.66 -20.56 -10.45
N GLU A 397 3.30 -20.90 -11.68
CA GLU A 397 2.42 -22.04 -11.99
C GLU A 397 3.01 -23.37 -11.50
N LYS A 398 4.32 -23.59 -11.71
CA LYS A 398 5.01 -24.77 -11.15
C LYS A 398 4.93 -24.81 -9.62
N VAL A 399 5.14 -23.67 -8.95
CA VAL A 399 5.04 -23.59 -7.48
C VAL A 399 3.63 -23.90 -7.00
N LEU A 400 2.59 -23.39 -7.68
CA LEU A 400 1.19 -23.71 -7.36
C LEU A 400 0.90 -25.20 -7.55
N HIS A 401 1.43 -25.82 -8.60
CA HIS A 401 1.23 -27.24 -8.83
C HIS A 401 1.98 -28.11 -7.80
N VAL A 402 3.16 -27.67 -7.35
CA VAL A 402 3.86 -28.26 -6.21
C VAL A 402 3.03 -28.13 -4.94
N GLN A 403 2.42 -26.97 -4.65
CA GLN A 403 1.54 -26.80 -3.49
C GLN A 403 0.31 -27.70 -3.55
N GLU A 404 -0.33 -27.85 -4.71
CA GLU A 404 -1.45 -28.77 -4.91
C GLU A 404 -1.01 -30.22 -4.69
N THR A 405 0.16 -30.60 -5.19
CA THR A 405 0.75 -31.93 -5.00
C THR A 405 1.05 -32.19 -3.53
N VAL A 406 1.65 -31.22 -2.81
CA VAL A 406 1.92 -31.32 -1.37
C VAL A 406 0.63 -31.43 -0.57
N ALA A 407 -0.40 -30.62 -0.88
CA ALA A 407 -1.70 -30.71 -0.24
C ALA A 407 -2.38 -32.06 -0.49
N GLY A 408 -2.29 -32.60 -1.70
CA GLY A 408 -2.76 -33.94 -2.05
C GLY A 408 -2.00 -35.03 -1.28
N THR A 409 -0.68 -34.91 -1.17
CA THR A 409 0.18 -35.84 -0.43
C THR A 409 -0.13 -35.80 1.06
N LEU A 410 -0.27 -34.62 1.66
CA LEU A 410 -0.68 -34.46 3.06
C LEU A 410 -2.06 -35.08 3.33
N LYS A 411 -3.00 -34.92 2.40
CA LYS A 411 -4.32 -35.56 2.50
C LYS A 411 -4.23 -37.08 2.41
N ALA A 412 -3.35 -37.61 1.55
CA ALA A 412 -3.09 -39.05 1.44
C ALA A 412 -2.39 -39.62 2.69
N VAL A 413 -1.43 -38.87 3.27
CA VAL A 413 -0.76 -39.20 4.53
C VAL A 413 -1.74 -39.17 5.70
N ALA A 414 -2.63 -38.17 5.75
CA ALA A 414 -3.67 -38.11 6.77
C ALA A 414 -4.72 -39.22 6.61
N ALA A 415 -4.90 -39.74 5.39
CA ALA A 415 -5.82 -40.83 5.08
C ALA A 415 -5.17 -42.23 5.18
N THR A 416 -3.87 -42.32 5.42
CA THR A 416 -3.20 -43.63 5.51
C THR A 416 -3.52 -44.29 6.84
N GLU A 417 -3.83 -45.58 6.77
CA GLU A 417 -4.24 -46.37 7.93
C GLU A 417 -3.15 -46.40 9.01
N GLU A 418 -1.87 -46.37 8.62
CA GLU A 418 -0.73 -46.32 9.55
C GLU A 418 -0.73 -45.03 10.40
N PHE A 419 -0.97 -43.87 9.81
CA PHE A 419 -1.06 -42.60 10.55
C PHE A 419 -2.26 -42.59 11.49
N ARG A 420 -3.38 -43.13 11.02
CA ARG A 420 -4.62 -43.28 11.80
C ARG A 420 -4.43 -44.23 12.98
N GLN A 421 -3.77 -45.37 12.77
CA GLN A 421 -3.38 -46.33 13.81
C GLN A 421 -2.39 -45.73 14.80
N THR A 422 -1.46 -44.89 14.33
CA THR A 422 -0.51 -44.19 15.21
C THR A 422 -1.24 -43.21 16.11
N LEU A 423 -2.16 -42.40 15.57
CA LEU A 423 -3.01 -41.49 16.37
C LEU A 423 -3.89 -42.26 17.36
N GLU A 424 -4.44 -43.40 16.96
CA GLU A 424 -5.26 -44.24 17.84
C GLU A 424 -4.42 -44.89 18.95
N THR A 425 -3.20 -45.32 18.64
CA THR A 425 -2.25 -45.85 19.63
C THR A 425 -1.86 -44.78 20.64
N LEU A 426 -1.58 -43.56 20.16
CA LEU A 426 -1.22 -42.42 21.01
C LEU A 426 -2.39 -42.05 21.93
N ARG A 427 -3.62 -42.04 21.41
CA ARG A 427 -4.84 -41.87 22.20
C ARG A 427 -5.00 -42.94 23.27
N LYS A 428 -4.83 -44.22 22.92
CA LYS A 428 -4.89 -45.35 23.88
C LYS A 428 -3.82 -45.21 24.96
N HIS A 429 -2.63 -44.74 24.61
CA HIS A 429 -1.54 -44.54 25.57
C HIS A 429 -1.83 -43.39 26.55
N VAL A 430 -2.47 -42.33 26.09
CA VAL A 430 -2.96 -41.23 26.94
C VAL A 430 -4.06 -41.73 27.87
N GLU A 431 -5.04 -42.47 27.35
CA GLU A 431 -6.12 -43.07 28.16
C GLU A 431 -5.57 -44.05 29.22
N ALA A 432 -4.55 -44.85 28.88
CA ALA A 432 -3.87 -45.74 29.82
C ALA A 432 -3.06 -44.98 30.88
N SER A 433 -2.40 -43.88 30.49
CA SER A 433 -1.67 -43.01 31.42
C SER A 433 -2.64 -42.36 32.41
N ASP A 434 -3.79 -41.88 31.95
CA ASP A 434 -4.86 -41.35 32.79
C ASP A 434 -5.43 -42.40 33.75
N ALA A 435 -5.59 -43.65 33.31
CA ALA A 435 -6.03 -44.75 34.15
C ALA A 435 -5.01 -45.06 35.27
N LEU A 436 -3.72 -45.08 34.94
CA LEU A 436 -2.64 -45.23 35.92
C LEU A 436 -2.63 -44.10 36.95
N LEU A 437 -2.78 -42.86 36.50
CA LEU A 437 -2.89 -41.71 37.40
C LEU A 437 -4.09 -41.84 38.34
N ARG A 438 -5.23 -42.36 37.86
CA ARG A 438 -6.40 -42.66 38.71
C ARG A 438 -6.15 -43.78 39.71
N GLU A 439 -5.39 -44.82 39.37
CA GLU A 439 -5.05 -45.89 40.30
C GLU A 439 -4.05 -45.44 41.36
N VAL A 440 -3.04 -44.66 40.98
CA VAL A 440 -2.07 -44.08 41.93
C VAL A 440 -2.75 -43.07 42.85
N ALA A 441 -3.77 -42.37 42.35
CA ALA A 441 -4.58 -41.46 43.15
C ALA A 441 -5.57 -42.18 44.10
N LYS A 442 -5.73 -43.51 44.05
CA LYS A 442 -6.52 -44.23 45.07
C LYS A 442 -5.78 -44.16 46.40
N PRO A 443 -6.40 -43.60 47.46
CA PRO A 443 -5.77 -43.49 48.76
C PRO A 443 -5.49 -44.89 49.32
N ARG A 444 -4.20 -45.21 49.48
CA ARG A 444 -3.77 -46.45 50.15
C ARG A 444 -3.96 -46.25 51.65
N THR A 445 -4.83 -47.04 52.26
CA THR A 445 -5.04 -47.05 53.71
C THR A 445 -3.80 -47.65 54.38
N ILE A 446 -2.86 -46.80 54.78
CA ILE A 446 -1.69 -47.22 55.56
C ILE A 446 -2.17 -47.45 56.99
N ARG A 447 -2.34 -48.73 57.38
CA ARG A 447 -2.53 -49.10 58.79
C ARG A 447 -1.17 -49.07 59.48
N LEU A 448 -0.92 -48.02 60.26
CA LEU A 448 0.22 -47.95 61.17
C LEU A 448 -0.05 -48.93 62.33
N VAL A 449 0.81 -49.94 62.47
CA VAL A 449 0.85 -50.85 63.63
C VAL A 449 1.91 -50.30 64.56
N GLU A 450 1.49 -49.64 65.63
CA GLU A 450 2.41 -49.09 66.63
C GLU A 450 2.86 -50.21 67.58
N SER A 451 4.16 -50.52 67.55
CA SER A 451 4.82 -51.35 68.56
C SER A 451 5.22 -50.44 69.72
N GLU A 452 4.53 -50.57 70.86
CA GLU A 452 4.82 -49.83 72.09
C GLU A 452 6.22 -50.18 72.61
N GLY A 453 7.11 -49.18 72.66
CA GLY A 453 8.42 -49.28 73.30
C GLY A 453 8.31 -48.96 74.78
N GLU A 454 8.65 -49.93 75.63
CA GLU A 454 8.79 -49.79 77.08
C GLU A 454 9.85 -48.72 77.42
N VAL A 455 9.45 -47.73 78.22
CA VAL A 455 10.37 -46.76 78.84
C VAL A 455 10.51 -47.13 80.31
N GLU A 456 11.61 -47.83 80.63
CA GLU A 456 12.09 -48.09 81.99
C GLU A 456 12.40 -46.76 82.71
N LYS A 457 11.79 -46.56 83.89
CA LYS A 457 12.12 -45.48 84.83
C LYS A 457 13.12 -46.01 85.86
N SER A 458 14.23 -45.31 86.02
CA SER A 458 15.11 -45.41 87.20
C SER A 458 14.86 -44.29 88.19
#